data_AF-A0A7Y0MH96-F1
#
_entry.id   AF-A0A7Y0MH96-F1
#
_cell.length_a   1.000
_cell.length_b   1.000
_cell.length_c   1.000
_cell.angle_alpha   90.00
_cell.angle_beta   90.00
_cell.angle_gamma   90.00
#
_symmetry.space_group_name_H-M   'P 1'
#
loop_
_entity.id
_entity.type
_entity.pdbx_description
1 polymer ?
#
loop_
_entity_poly.entity_id
_entity_poly.type
_entity_poly.pdbx_seq_one_letter_code
_entity_poly.pdbx_strand_id
1 'polypeptide(L)' 'MDLAVVLILLGLVLGIPTIMYRYSRPRRSGEPFGPVRAVLLSLSLIGLLCAAMGAVMLFDA' A
#
# COMPACT_ATOMS: atom_id res chain seq x y z
N MET A 1 5.72 0.50 21.21
CA MET A 1 4.62 -0.38 20.75
C MET A 1 3.52 0.39 20.01
N ASP A 2 2.94 1.46 20.58
CA ASP A 2 1.83 2.18 19.93
C ASP A 2 2.15 2.70 18.52
N LEU A 3 3.32 3.32 18.33
CA LEU A 3 3.74 3.83 17.01
C LEU A 3 3.89 2.72 15.96
N ALA A 4 4.40 1.55 16.36
CA ALA A 4 4.59 0.40 15.47
C ALA A 4 3.24 -0.12 14.96
N VAL A 5 2.24 -0.25 15.85
CA VAL A 5 0.89 -0.67 15.48
C VAL A 5 0.24 0.34 14.54
N VAL A 6 0.38 1.64 14.81
CA VAL A 6 -0.16 2.71 13.94
C VAL A 6 0.45 2.64 12.54
N LEU A 7 1.76 2.44 12.42
CA LEU A 7 2.44 2.32 11.12
C LEU A 7 1.96 1.13 10.30
N ILE A 8 1.71 -0.02 10.96
CA ILE A 8 1.18 -1.22 10.32
C ILE A 8 -0.26 -0.99 9.83
N LEU A 9 -1.12 -0.43 10.67
CA LEU A 9 -2.50 -0.14 10.30
C LEU A 9 -2.58 0.89 9.17
N LEU A 10 -1.79 1.96 9.23
CA LEU A 10 -1.71 2.96 8.18
C LEU A 10 -1.25 2.33 6.86
N GLY A 11 -0.23 1.48 6.91
CA GLY A 11 0.28 0.78 5.74
C GLY A 11 -0.77 -0.10 5.05
N LEU A 12 -1.55 -0.84 5.84
CA LEU A 12 -2.68 -1.64 5.37
C LEU A 12 -3.76 -0.79 4.71
N VAL A 13 -4.17 0.30 5.37
CA VAL A 13 -5.23 1.20 4.86
C VAL A 13 -4.82 1.82 3.53
N LEU A 14 -3.55 2.22 3.38
CA LEU A 14 -3.04 2.80 2.13
C LEU A 14 -2.99 1.80 0.97
N GLY A 15 -2.92 0.49 1.24
CA GLY A 15 -2.90 -0.55 0.20
C GLY A 15 -4.28 -0.94 -0.35
N ILE A 16 -5.35 -0.77 0.44
CA ILE A 16 -6.73 -1.19 0.08
C ILE A 16 -7.22 -0.53 -1.23
N PRO A 17 -7.07 0.80 -1.44
CA PRO A 17 -7.55 1.46 -2.65
C PRO A 17 -6.94 0.88 -3.93
N THR A 18 -5.66 0.49 -3.88
CA THR A 18 -4.93 -0.09 -5.02
C THR A 18 -5.47 -1.47 -5.39
N ILE A 19 -5.81 -2.28 -4.38
CA ILE A 19 -6.45 -3.59 -4.56
C ILE A 19 -7.85 -3.40 -5.14
N MET A 20 -8.68 -2.55 -4.53
CA MET A 20 -10.03 -2.25 -5.01
C MET A 20 -10.02 -1.76 -6.46
N TYR A 21 -9.14 -0.81 -6.79
CA TYR A 21 -9.02 -0.28 -8.14
C TYR A 21 -8.62 -1.36 -9.16
N ARG A 22 -7.69 -2.26 -8.79
CA ARG A 22 -7.30 -3.38 -9.64
C ARG A 22 -8.47 -4.34 -9.89
N TYR A 23 -9.28 -4.63 -8.87
CA TYR A 23 -10.47 -5.47 -9.02
C TYR A 23 -11.56 -4.81 -9.86
N SER A 24 -11.85 -3.53 -9.65
CA SER A 24 -12.88 -2.81 -10.40
C SER A 24 -12.49 -2.52 -11.85
N ARG A 25 -11.18 -2.38 -12.14
CA ARG A 25 -10.66 -2.04 -13.47
C ARG A 25 -9.51 -2.98 -13.86
N PRO A 26 -9.79 -4.26 -14.19
CA PRO A 26 -8.79 -5.18 -14.68
C PRO A 26 -8.14 -4.63 -15.96
N ARG A 27 -6.81 -4.63 -16.02
CA ARG A 27 -6.06 -4.12 -17.16
C ARG A 27 -6.14 -5.13 -18.31
N ARG A 28 -6.45 -4.66 -19.52
CA ARG A 28 -6.32 -5.50 -20.72
C ARG A 28 -4.86 -5.51 -21.21
N SER A 29 -4.42 -6.61 -21.80
CA SER A 29 -3.08 -6.69 -22.38
C SER A 29 -2.88 -5.57 -23.41
N GLY A 30 -1.76 -4.86 -23.36
CA GLY A 30 -1.46 -3.73 -24.25
C GLY A 30 -2.03 -2.36 -23.82
N GLU A 31 -2.89 -2.30 -22.80
CA GLU A 31 -3.46 -1.02 -22.33
C GLU A 31 -2.39 -0.19 -21.57
N PRO A 32 -2.24 1.12 -21.85
CA PRO A 32 -1.23 1.95 -21.21
C PRO A 32 -1.46 2.08 -19.70
N PHE A 33 -0.37 2.30 -18.96
CA PHE A 33 -0.44 2.47 -17.51
C PHE A 33 -0.97 3.87 -17.17
N GLY A 34 -2.25 3.95 -16.82
CA GLY A 34 -2.90 5.23 -16.53
C GLY A 34 -2.37 5.92 -15.26
N PRO A 35 -2.43 7.26 -15.18
CA PRO A 35 -1.88 8.05 -14.07
C PRO A 35 -2.50 7.66 -12.71
N VAL A 36 -3.78 7.30 -12.70
CA VAL A 36 -4.47 6.84 -11.47
C VAL A 36 -3.85 5.56 -10.92
N ARG A 37 -3.48 4.59 -11.78
CA ARG A 37 -2.78 3.38 -11.32
C ARG A 37 -1.42 3.72 -10.76
N ALA A 38 -0.69 4.64 -11.37
CA ALA A 38 0.63 5.05 -10.90
C ALA A 38 0.55 5.67 -9.50
N VAL A 39 -0.41 6.56 -9.28
CA VAL A 39 -0.65 7.17 -7.95
C VAL A 39 -1.05 6.13 -6.92
N LEU A 40 -1.97 5.22 -7.25
CA LEU A 40 -2.37 4.18 -6.30
C LEU A 40 -1.23 3.20 -5.99
N LEU A 41 -0.40 2.88 -6.99
CA LEU A 41 0.73 1.99 -6.80
C LEU A 41 1.84 2.65 -5.98
N SER A 42 2.10 3.95 -6.16
CA SER A 42 3.02 4.68 -5.28
C SER A 42 2.47 4.79 -3.86
N LEU A 43 1.16 5.01 -3.70
CA LEU A 43 0.51 5.01 -2.38
C LEU A 43 0.65 3.67 -1.67
N SER A 44 0.45 2.54 -2.39
CA SER A 44 0.61 1.21 -1.80
C SER A 44 2.07 0.92 -1.45
N LEU A 45 3.02 1.46 -2.22
CA LEU A 45 4.45 1.31 -1.95
C LEU A 45 4.86 2.08 -0.70
N ILE A 46 4.34 3.30 -0.51
CA ILE A 46 4.49 4.05 0.74
C ILE A 46 3.87 3.28 1.91
N GLY A 47 2.65 2.75 1.73
CA GLY A 47 1.99 1.94 2.74
C GLY A 47 2.79 0.69 3.13
N LEU A 48 3.38 0.00 2.16
CA LEU A 48 4.25 -1.15 2.40
C LEU A 48 5.49 -0.76 3.23
N LEU A 49 6.12 0.38 2.92
CA LEU A 49 7.27 0.88 3.68
C LEU A 49 6.89 1.21 5.12
N CYS A 50 5.73 1.85 5.34
CA CYS A 50 5.21 2.09 6.67
C CYS A 50 4.98 0.79 7.45
N ALA A 51 4.33 -0.21 6.83
CA ALA A 51 4.09 -1.50 7.48
C ALA A 51 5.39 -2.25 7.78
N ALA A 52 6.36 -2.21 6.87
CA ALA A 52 7.68 -2.83 7.07
C ALA A 52 8.43 -2.16 8.23
N MET A 53 8.46 -0.82 8.28
CA MET A 53 9.07 -0.08 9.38
C MET A 53 8.38 -0.38 10.71
N GLY A 54 7.05 -0.37 10.73
CA GLY A 54 6.26 -0.74 11.91
C GLY A 54 6.56 -2.16 12.38
N ALA A 55 6.71 -3.12 11.47
CA ALA A 55 7.08 -4.49 11.81
C ALA A 55 8.49 -4.56 12.42
N VAL A 56 9.49 -3.90 11.83
CA VAL A 56 10.85 -3.82 12.39
C VAL A 56 10.82 -3.28 13.82
N MET A 57 10.10 -2.17 14.06
CA MET A 57 9.97 -1.57 15.39
C MET A 57 9.24 -2.47 16.41
N LEU A 58 8.44 -3.43 15.95
CA LEU A 58 7.69 -4.36 16.80
C LEU A 58 8.55 -5.56 17.22
N PHE A 59 9.48 -5.99 16.36
CA PHE A 59 10.41 -7.09 16.63
C PHE A 59 11.71 -6.65 17.30
N ASP A 60 12.05 -5.35 17.22
CA ASP A 60 13.20 -4.74 17.90
C ASP A 60 12.87 -4.26 19.33
N ALA A 61 11.58 -4.25 19.70
CA ALA A 61 11.07 -3.85 21.02
C ALA A 61 10.88 -5.05 21.96
#